data_AF-A0A7W0WRV8-F1
#
_entry.id   AF-A0A7W0WRV8-F1
#
_cell.length_a   1.000
_cell.length_b   1.000
_cell.length_c   1.000
_cell.angle_alpha   90.00
_cell.angle_beta   90.00
_cell.angle_gamma   90.00
#
_symmetry.space_group_name_H-M   'P 1'
#
loop_
_entity.id
_entity.type
_entity.pdbx_description
1 polymer ?
#
loop_
_entity_poly.entity_id
_entity_poly.type
_entity_poly.pdbx_seq_one_letter_code
_entity_poly.pdbx_strand_id
1 'polypeptide(L)'
;MRALPVIVLLAACEDVPQPYDLDHARVMAVRIDPPAIAPGERATVEVLVTDSAASPYVATDVSMREVIAGPDPGVVLLDIEVGTADGTLVVQKALTIGARRDNPAPPVIATPLDFVDGEKVTLEVAAPDPALVYRWFSSVGDLTGFTTPAARLDPKAGEGFIVVVVRDVAGGTAWTIAPATTR
;
A
#
# COMPACT_ATOMS: atom_id res chain seq x y z
N MET A 1 42.75 26.82 33.99
CA MET A 1 42.31 25.56 33.36
C MET A 1 40.86 25.74 32.92
N ARG A 2 40.62 25.90 31.61
CA ARG A 2 39.27 26.06 31.03
C ARG A 2 38.88 24.71 30.42
N ALA A 3 37.81 24.11 30.92
CA ALA A 3 37.25 22.87 30.40
C ALA A 3 36.60 23.13 29.04
N LEU A 4 36.99 22.36 28.02
CA LEU A 4 36.28 22.28 26.74
C LEU A 4 35.00 21.45 26.95
N PRO A 5 33.84 21.89 26.43
CA PRO A 5 32.69 21.00 26.34
C PRO A 5 32.95 19.97 25.23
N VAL A 6 33.01 18.70 25.63
CA VAL A 6 32.92 17.56 24.70
C VAL A 6 31.47 17.49 24.23
N ILE A 7 31.23 17.86 22.98
CA ILE A 7 29.95 17.62 22.31
C ILE A 7 29.93 16.13 21.95
N VAL A 8 29.15 15.36 22.71
CA VAL A 8 28.83 13.96 22.37
C VAL A 8 27.78 14.01 21.26
N LEU A 9 28.20 13.71 20.03
CA LEU A 9 27.29 13.37 18.95
C LEU A 9 26.70 11.99 19.26
N LEU A 10 25.48 11.97 19.80
CA LEU A 10 24.66 10.77 19.82
C LEU A 10 24.27 10.46 18.38
N ALA A 11 24.83 9.38 17.83
CA ALA A 11 24.34 8.79 16.60
C ALA A 11 22.91 8.27 16.87
N ALA A 12 21.90 9.04 16.48
CA ALA A 12 20.56 8.51 16.32
C ALA A 12 20.63 7.53 15.15
N CYS A 13 20.52 6.24 15.43
CA CYS A 13 20.26 5.23 14.39
C CYS A 13 18.87 5.59 13.85
N GLU A 14 18.80 6.15 12.64
CA GLU A 14 17.55 6.59 12.05
C GLU A 14 16.75 5.38 11.59
N ASP A 15 15.84 4.90 12.44
CA ASP A 15 14.81 3.92 12.09
C ASP A 15 13.70 4.66 11.31
N VAL A 16 14.03 5.10 10.09
CA VAL A 16 13.09 5.80 9.20
C VAL A 16 12.16 4.76 8.58
N PRO A 17 10.83 4.83 8.82
CA PRO A 17 9.91 3.86 8.25
C PRO A 17 9.98 3.85 6.72
N GLN A 18 10.13 2.66 6.12
CA GLN A 18 10.21 2.55 4.67
C GLN A 18 8.81 2.58 4.03
N PRO A 19 8.71 3.04 2.77
CA PRO A 19 7.43 3.09 2.07
C PRO A 19 6.79 1.72 1.78
N TYR A 20 7.52 0.62 2.02
CA TYR A 20 7.05 -0.76 1.88
C TYR A 20 6.79 -1.46 3.21
N ASP A 21 7.24 -0.90 4.33
CA ASP A 21 7.04 -1.53 5.64
C ASP A 21 5.56 -1.51 6.03
N LEU A 22 5.13 -2.60 6.67
CA LEU A 22 3.79 -2.76 7.23
C LEU A 22 3.71 -2.49 8.73
N ASP A 23 4.84 -2.24 9.39
CA ASP A 23 4.98 -2.13 10.86
C ASP A 23 4.39 -0.85 11.50
N HIS A 24 3.66 -0.05 10.72
CA HIS A 24 3.02 1.17 11.20
C HIS A 24 1.70 1.41 10.48
N ALA A 25 0.79 2.10 11.15
CA ALA A 25 -0.50 2.46 10.60
C ALA A 25 -0.37 3.21 9.27
N ARG A 26 -0.99 2.70 8.21
CA ARG A 26 -1.05 3.40 6.92
C ARG A 26 -2.17 2.91 6.02
N VAL A 27 -2.55 3.79 5.10
CA VAL A 27 -3.34 3.40 3.92
C VAL A 27 -2.38 2.89 2.85
N MET A 28 -2.53 1.62 2.48
CA MET A 28 -1.78 1.02 1.36
C MET A 28 -2.47 1.29 0.02
N ALA A 29 -3.79 1.17 -0.02
CA ALA A 29 -4.57 1.32 -1.24
C ALA A 29 -6.01 1.78 -0.99
N VAL A 30 -6.58 2.45 -1.99
CA VAL A 30 -8.00 2.78 -2.05
C VAL A 30 -8.53 2.26 -3.38
N ARG A 31 -9.55 1.40 -3.33
CA ARG A 31 -10.30 0.92 -4.48
C ARG A 31 -11.67 1.58 -4.47
N ILE A 32 -12.01 2.17 -5.61
CA ILE A 32 -13.37 2.62 -5.89
C ILE A 32 -13.90 1.66 -6.95
N ASP A 33 -15.07 1.07 -6.75
CA ASP A 33 -15.63 0.09 -7.68
C ASP A 33 -17.03 0.50 -8.17
N PRO A 34 -17.21 0.84 -9.46
CA PRO A 34 -16.16 1.00 -10.48
C PRO A 34 -15.32 2.29 -10.29
N PRO A 35 -14.05 2.34 -10.74
CA PRO A 35 -13.15 3.50 -10.60
C PRO A 35 -13.54 4.71 -11.47
N ALA A 36 -14.42 4.50 -12.45
CA ALA A 36 -15.08 5.54 -13.20
C ALA A 36 -16.58 5.22 -13.29
N ILE A 37 -17.43 6.23 -13.09
CA ILE A 37 -18.89 6.10 -13.07
C ILE A 37 -19.55 7.05 -14.06
N ALA A 38 -20.68 6.64 -14.63
CA ALA A 38 -21.56 7.55 -15.35
C ALA A 38 -22.34 8.46 -14.39
N PRO A 39 -22.82 9.65 -14.85
CA PRO A 39 -23.68 10.50 -14.03
C PRO A 39 -24.89 9.72 -13.49
N GLY A 40 -25.07 9.76 -12.16
CA GLY A 40 -26.16 9.06 -11.46
C GLY A 40 -25.85 7.62 -11.06
N GLU A 41 -24.73 7.04 -11.50
CA GLU A 41 -24.25 5.76 -10.97
C GLU A 41 -23.63 5.92 -9.58
N ARG A 42 -23.50 4.79 -8.87
CA ARG A 42 -22.86 4.71 -7.55
C ARG A 42 -21.64 3.82 -7.65
N ALA A 43 -20.63 4.13 -6.86
CA ALA A 43 -19.47 3.27 -6.63
C ALA A 43 -19.34 2.93 -5.15
N THR A 44 -18.71 1.80 -4.85
CA THR A 44 -18.28 1.43 -3.50
C THR A 44 -16.85 1.91 -3.27
N VAL A 45 -16.49 2.17 -2.02
CA VAL A 45 -15.13 2.53 -1.61
C VAL A 45 -14.64 1.48 -0.64
N GLU A 46 -13.48 0.91 -0.92
CA GLU A 46 -12.76 0.00 -0.04
C GLU A 46 -11.36 0.55 0.19
N VAL A 47 -10.92 0.53 1.43
CA VAL A 47 -9.59 1.03 1.81
C VAL A 47 -8.79 -0.10 2.43
N LEU A 48 -7.67 -0.43 1.82
CA LEU A 48 -6.70 -1.37 2.33
C LEU A 48 -5.73 -0.62 3.25
N VAL A 49 -5.69 -1.04 4.51
CA VAL A 49 -4.85 -0.46 5.56
C VAL A 49 -4.03 -1.53 6.25
N THR A 50 -2.96 -1.12 6.93
CA THR A 50 -2.31 -1.90 7.99
C THR A 50 -2.29 -1.05 9.25
N ASP A 51 -2.20 -1.71 10.39
CA ASP A 51 -1.97 -1.11 11.70
C ASP A 51 -0.52 -1.36 12.17
N SER A 52 -0.20 -0.88 13.37
CA SER A 52 1.08 -1.10 14.05
C SER A 52 1.38 -2.56 14.38
N ALA A 53 0.39 -3.46 14.26
CA ALA A 53 0.59 -4.90 14.38
C ALA A 53 1.01 -5.56 13.05
N ALA A 54 1.24 -4.77 11.99
CA ALA A 54 1.62 -5.24 10.67
C ALA A 54 0.64 -6.23 10.02
N SER A 55 -0.64 -6.10 10.39
CA SER A 55 -1.72 -6.93 9.86
C SER A 55 -2.54 -6.15 8.83
N PRO A 56 -2.42 -6.44 7.52
CA PRO A 56 -3.18 -5.76 6.49
C PRO A 56 -4.65 -6.22 6.47
N TYR A 57 -5.59 -5.27 6.41
CA TYR A 57 -7.04 -5.53 6.32
C TYR A 57 -7.78 -4.47 5.49
N VAL A 58 -8.98 -4.82 5.02
CA VAL A 58 -9.91 -3.85 4.42
C VAL A 58 -10.68 -3.16 5.54
N ALA A 59 -10.51 -1.84 5.66
CA ALA A 59 -11.14 -1.05 6.71
C ALA A 59 -12.67 -1.05 6.59
N THR A 60 -13.35 -1.16 7.72
CA THR A 60 -14.81 -1.14 7.82
C THR A 60 -15.34 0.22 8.28
N ASP A 61 -14.54 0.99 9.02
CA ASP A 61 -14.83 2.35 9.42
C ASP A 61 -14.26 3.33 8.39
N VAL A 62 -15.01 3.53 7.30
CA VAL A 62 -14.63 4.39 6.18
C VAL A 62 -15.73 5.42 5.97
N SER A 63 -15.36 6.71 5.98
CA SER A 63 -16.28 7.80 5.70
C SER A 63 -15.71 8.78 4.67
N MET A 64 -16.58 9.34 3.83
CA MET A 64 -16.20 10.41 2.91
C MET A 64 -16.35 11.74 3.63
N ARG A 65 -15.25 12.47 3.76
CA ARG A 65 -15.20 13.76 4.44
C ARG A 65 -15.59 14.90 3.52
N GLU A 66 -15.00 14.93 2.33
CA GLU A 66 -15.21 16.01 1.36
C GLU A 66 -15.14 15.47 -0.07
N VAL A 67 -15.91 16.10 -0.96
CA VAL A 67 -15.85 15.89 -2.41
C VAL A 67 -15.48 17.21 -3.06
N ILE A 68 -14.30 17.27 -3.65
CA ILE A 68 -13.73 18.49 -4.25
C ILE A 68 -13.65 18.30 -5.75
N ALA A 69 -13.85 19.37 -6.52
CA ALA A 69 -13.59 19.34 -7.96
C ALA A 69 -12.10 19.04 -8.21
N GLY A 70 -11.83 18.05 -9.05
CA GLY A 70 -10.48 17.71 -9.48
C GLY A 70 -9.91 18.73 -10.47
N PRO A 71 -8.62 18.60 -10.82
CA PRO A 71 -7.95 19.52 -11.75
C PRO A 71 -8.47 19.40 -13.19
N ASP A 72 -9.01 18.23 -13.55
CA ASP A 72 -9.51 17.92 -14.88
C ASP A 72 -11.04 17.83 -14.92
N PRO A 73 -11.68 18.18 -16.05
CA PRO A 73 -13.12 17.99 -16.23
C PRO A 73 -13.55 16.54 -16.00
N GLY A 74 -14.55 16.35 -15.14
CA GLY A 74 -15.05 15.03 -14.81
C GLY A 74 -14.21 14.28 -13.77
N VAL A 75 -13.17 14.86 -13.18
CA VAL A 75 -12.49 14.27 -12.03
C VAL A 75 -13.01 14.91 -10.74
N VAL A 76 -13.32 14.09 -9.74
CA VAL A 76 -13.57 14.54 -8.37
C VAL A 76 -12.54 13.92 -7.43
N LEU A 77 -12.09 14.70 -6.46
CA LEU A 77 -11.21 14.24 -5.39
C LEU A 77 -12.05 13.93 -4.17
N LEU A 78 -11.92 12.71 -3.67
CA LEU A 78 -12.58 12.25 -2.45
C LEU A 78 -11.58 12.28 -1.32
N ASP A 79 -11.84 13.09 -0.30
CA ASP A 79 -11.13 12.99 0.98
C ASP A 79 -11.81 11.91 1.81
N ILE A 80 -11.08 10.83 2.08
CA ILE A 80 -11.57 9.64 2.75
C ILE A 80 -10.91 9.55 4.11
N GLU A 81 -11.73 9.48 5.14
CA GLU A 81 -11.33 9.25 6.51
C GLU A 81 -11.50 7.76 6.86
N VAL A 82 -10.50 7.19 7.53
CA VAL A 82 -10.45 5.78 7.89
C VAL A 82 -10.10 5.64 9.36
N GLY A 83 -10.99 5.02 10.13
CA GLY A 83 -10.71 4.62 11.51
C GLY A 83 -9.87 3.35 11.55
N THR A 84 -8.75 3.38 12.28
CA THR A 84 -7.92 2.21 12.59
C THR A 84 -7.75 2.08 14.11
N ALA A 85 -7.22 0.95 14.55
CA ALA A 85 -6.87 0.76 15.96
C ALA A 85 -5.84 1.80 16.47
N ASP A 86 -5.00 2.33 15.58
CA ASP A 86 -3.96 3.32 15.89
C ASP A 86 -4.45 4.77 15.75
N GLY A 87 -5.71 4.99 15.34
CA GLY A 87 -6.31 6.30 15.17
C GLY A 87 -6.90 6.53 13.79
N THR A 88 -7.04 7.79 13.41
CA THR A 88 -7.68 8.17 12.14
C THR A 88 -6.63 8.45 11.07
N LEU A 89 -6.77 7.79 9.92
CA LEU A 89 -6.00 8.07 8.71
C LEU A 89 -6.87 8.86 7.72
N VAL A 90 -6.22 9.72 6.93
CA VAL A 90 -6.89 10.47 5.85
C VAL A 90 -6.13 10.22 4.55
N VAL A 91 -6.88 9.92 3.49
CA VAL A 91 -6.33 9.69 2.15
C VAL A 91 -7.21 10.36 1.11
N GLN A 92 -6.59 10.92 0.07
CA GLN A 92 -7.32 11.46 -1.06
C GLN A 92 -7.31 10.47 -2.22
N LYS A 93 -8.47 10.27 -2.87
CA LYS A 93 -8.59 9.43 -4.07
C LYS A 93 -9.37 10.14 -5.16
N ALA A 94 -8.83 10.16 -6.37
CA ALA A 94 -9.55 10.61 -7.55
C ALA A 94 -10.59 9.57 -8.01
N LEU A 95 -11.78 10.04 -8.33
CA LEU A 95 -12.86 9.32 -9.02
C LEU A 95 -13.17 10.04 -10.34
N THR A 96 -13.29 9.26 -11.41
CA THR A 96 -13.65 9.80 -12.73
C THR A 96 -15.15 9.68 -12.96
N ILE A 97 -15.77 10.76 -13.42
CA ILE A 97 -17.17 10.88 -13.83
C ILE A 97 -17.21 10.95 -15.36
N GLY A 98 -17.84 9.97 -16.00
CA GLY A 98 -17.87 9.84 -17.44
C GLY A 98 -18.23 8.43 -17.89
N ALA A 99 -17.41 7.83 -18.74
CA ALA A 99 -17.61 6.44 -19.15
C ALA A 99 -17.19 5.48 -18.03
N ARG A 100 -18.07 4.53 -17.71
CA ARG A 100 -17.76 3.45 -16.75
C ARG A 100 -16.50 2.68 -17.20
N ARG A 101 -15.65 2.33 -16.23
CA ARG A 101 -14.50 1.44 -16.39
C ARG A 101 -14.40 0.53 -15.19
N ASP A 102 -13.89 -0.68 -15.37
CA ASP A 102 -13.70 -1.64 -14.29
C ASP A 102 -12.28 -1.54 -13.69
N ASN A 103 -12.12 -2.00 -12.46
CA ASN A 103 -10.81 -2.15 -11.84
C ASN A 103 -9.97 -3.23 -12.56
N PRO A 104 -8.63 -3.16 -12.50
CA PRO A 104 -7.78 -4.27 -12.93
C PRO A 104 -8.08 -5.52 -12.10
N ALA A 105 -7.77 -6.70 -12.64
CA ALA A 105 -7.84 -7.93 -11.86
C ALA A 105 -6.81 -7.91 -10.70
N PRO A 106 -7.12 -8.50 -9.54
CA PRO A 106 -6.14 -8.69 -8.48
C PRO A 106 -4.88 -9.41 -8.98
N PRO A 107 -3.67 -8.91 -8.67
CA PRO A 107 -2.42 -9.52 -9.09
C PRO A 107 -2.21 -10.88 -8.42
N VAL A 108 -1.73 -11.88 -9.14
CA VAL A 108 -1.38 -13.19 -8.56
C VAL A 108 0.11 -13.23 -8.27
N ILE A 109 0.47 -13.52 -7.01
CA ILE A 109 1.87 -13.74 -6.61
C ILE A 109 2.28 -15.15 -7.06
N ALA A 110 3.33 -15.25 -7.86
CA ALA A 110 3.85 -16.53 -8.37
C ALA A 110 4.85 -17.20 -7.40
N THR A 111 5.52 -16.40 -6.58
CA THR A 111 6.56 -16.87 -5.66
C THR A 111 5.94 -17.57 -4.45
N PRO A 112 6.45 -18.77 -4.06
CA PRO A 112 6.11 -19.38 -2.77
C PRO A 112 6.49 -18.47 -1.60
N LEU A 113 5.65 -18.43 -0.56
CA LEU A 113 5.78 -17.47 0.55
C LEU A 113 6.30 -18.13 1.85
N ASP A 114 7.10 -19.17 1.69
CA ASP A 114 7.87 -19.83 2.75
C ASP A 114 9.36 -19.52 2.54
N PHE A 115 9.89 -18.61 3.34
CA PHE A 115 11.24 -18.05 3.19
C PHE A 115 12.23 -18.63 4.21
N VAL A 116 13.52 -18.40 3.95
CA VAL A 116 14.61 -18.70 4.88
C VAL A 116 15.27 -17.37 5.25
N ASP A 117 15.48 -17.16 6.56
CA ASP A 117 16.09 -15.94 7.09
C ASP A 117 17.43 -15.62 6.42
N GLY A 118 17.57 -14.39 5.91
CA GLY A 118 18.76 -13.91 5.20
C GLY A 118 18.97 -14.48 3.78
N GLU A 119 18.12 -15.37 3.29
CA GLU A 119 18.15 -15.84 1.90
C GLU A 119 17.30 -14.93 1.02
N LYS A 120 17.96 -14.09 0.21
CA LYS A 120 17.25 -13.14 -0.65
C LYS A 120 16.40 -13.84 -1.72
N VAL A 121 15.12 -13.50 -1.78
CA VAL A 121 14.13 -14.05 -2.72
C VAL A 121 13.63 -12.97 -3.69
N THR A 122 13.25 -13.36 -4.90
CA THR A 122 12.50 -12.49 -5.83
C THR A 122 11.01 -12.83 -5.75
N LEU A 123 10.22 -11.85 -5.33
CA LEU A 123 8.76 -11.87 -5.41
C LEU A 123 8.35 -11.49 -6.84
N GLU A 124 7.48 -12.27 -7.48
CA GLU A 124 7.03 -12.04 -8.85
C GLU A 124 5.51 -12.09 -8.98
N VAL A 125 4.95 -11.21 -9.82
CA VAL A 125 3.57 -11.33 -10.29
C VAL A 125 3.53 -12.31 -11.48
N ALA A 126 2.61 -13.28 -11.47
CA ALA A 126 2.57 -14.39 -12.44
C ALA A 126 2.34 -13.98 -13.91
N ALA A 127 1.64 -12.87 -14.15
CA ALA A 127 1.37 -12.33 -15.48
C ALA A 127 1.40 -10.79 -15.42
N PRO A 128 2.60 -10.17 -15.38
CA PRO A 128 2.70 -8.74 -15.17
C PRO A 128 2.23 -7.97 -16.41
N ASP A 129 1.29 -7.07 -16.20
CA ASP A 129 0.83 -6.11 -17.22
C ASP A 129 1.70 -4.83 -17.15
N PRO A 130 2.36 -4.42 -18.25
CA PRO A 130 3.17 -3.20 -18.30
C PRO A 130 2.35 -1.90 -18.22
N ALA A 131 1.03 -1.94 -18.38
CA ALA A 131 0.14 -0.79 -18.22
C ALA A 131 -0.19 -0.49 -16.74
N LEU A 132 0.18 -1.39 -15.83
CA LEU A 132 -0.06 -1.24 -14.40
C LEU A 132 1.17 -0.71 -13.66
N VAL A 133 0.92 0.09 -12.63
CA VAL A 133 1.91 0.48 -11.62
C VAL A 133 1.80 -0.46 -10.43
N TYR A 134 2.93 -0.95 -9.94
CA TYR A 134 3.02 -1.92 -8.86
C TYR A 134 3.49 -1.25 -7.57
N ARG A 135 3.04 -1.77 -6.44
CA ARG A 135 3.65 -1.50 -5.14
C ARG A 135 3.57 -2.73 -4.24
N TRP A 136 4.72 -3.19 -3.78
CA TRP A 136 4.88 -4.27 -2.83
C TRP A 136 5.04 -3.72 -1.40
N PHE A 137 4.50 -4.46 -0.44
CA PHE A 137 4.69 -4.24 0.98
C PHE A 137 5.01 -5.56 1.67
N SER A 138 5.71 -5.48 2.80
CA SER A 138 6.16 -6.65 3.55
C SER A 138 6.16 -6.36 5.05
N SER A 139 5.79 -7.35 5.86
CA SER A 139 6.07 -7.38 7.30
C SER A 139 7.13 -8.43 7.67
N VAL A 140 7.69 -9.13 6.68
CA VAL A 140 8.58 -10.29 6.86
C VAL A 140 9.99 -10.05 6.34
N GLY A 141 10.37 -8.79 6.10
CA GLY A 141 11.70 -8.44 5.58
C GLY A 141 11.70 -7.21 4.68
N ASP A 142 12.91 -6.81 4.30
CA ASP A 142 13.17 -5.56 3.58
C ASP A 142 13.00 -5.75 2.07
N LEU A 143 12.40 -4.76 1.40
CA LEU A 143 12.13 -4.81 -0.05
C LEU A 143 12.99 -3.83 -0.83
N THR A 144 13.45 -4.29 -2.00
CA THR A 144 14.03 -3.43 -3.05
C THR A 144 13.30 -3.69 -4.37
N GLY A 145 13.21 -2.65 -5.23
CA GLY A 145 12.39 -2.77 -6.45
C GLY A 145 10.89 -2.91 -6.18
N PHE A 146 10.43 -2.48 -5.00
CA PHE A 146 9.05 -2.62 -4.53
C PHE A 146 8.00 -1.89 -5.38
N THR A 147 8.41 -1.10 -6.37
CA THR A 147 7.49 -0.45 -7.34
C THR A 147 7.46 -1.12 -8.71
N THR A 148 8.08 -2.28 -8.85
CA THR A 148 8.13 -3.04 -10.11
C THR A 148 7.31 -4.33 -9.99
N PRO A 149 7.03 -5.04 -11.10
CA PRO A 149 6.36 -6.34 -11.04
C PRO A 149 7.18 -7.44 -10.35
N ALA A 150 8.48 -7.22 -10.11
CA ALA A 150 9.37 -8.14 -9.41
C ALA A 150 10.18 -7.44 -8.32
N ALA A 151 9.87 -7.70 -7.05
CA ALA A 151 10.57 -7.10 -5.91
C ALA A 151 11.55 -8.09 -5.31
N ARG A 152 12.71 -7.62 -4.84
CA ARG A 152 13.67 -8.45 -4.11
C ARG A 152 13.46 -8.27 -2.61
N LEU A 153 13.21 -9.37 -1.93
CA LEU A 153 13.00 -9.48 -0.49
C LEU A 153 14.28 -9.95 0.19
N ASP A 154 14.61 -9.34 1.33
CA ASP A 154 15.58 -9.82 2.31
C ASP A 154 14.80 -10.28 3.56
N PRO A 155 14.40 -11.57 3.64
CA PRO A 155 13.50 -12.05 4.67
C PRO A 155 14.12 -11.99 6.07
N LYS A 156 13.29 -11.66 7.06
CA LYS A 156 13.58 -11.69 8.49
C LYS A 156 12.71 -12.75 9.15
N ALA A 157 13.28 -13.54 10.06
CA ALA A 157 12.57 -14.60 10.78
C ALA A 157 11.23 -14.12 11.40
N GLY A 158 10.16 -14.90 11.23
CA GLY A 158 8.83 -14.56 11.74
C GLY A 158 7.68 -14.98 10.83
N GLU A 159 6.46 -14.63 11.24
CA GLU A 159 5.24 -14.77 10.44
C GLU A 159 4.72 -13.38 10.07
N GLY A 160 4.07 -13.26 8.92
CA GLY A 160 3.54 -11.98 8.49
C GLY A 160 2.88 -12.03 7.12
N PHE A 161 2.99 -10.94 6.36
CA PHE A 161 2.27 -10.75 5.12
C PHE A 161 3.15 -10.16 4.03
N ILE A 162 2.87 -10.59 2.79
CA ILE A 162 3.24 -9.89 1.57
C ILE A 162 1.96 -9.30 0.98
N VAL A 163 2.02 -8.02 0.62
CA VAL A 163 0.92 -7.34 -0.08
C VAL A 163 1.45 -6.80 -1.40
N VAL A 164 0.69 -6.97 -2.46
CA VAL A 164 0.96 -6.31 -3.74
C VAL A 164 -0.28 -5.56 -4.20
N VAL A 165 -0.09 -4.28 -4.50
CA VAL A 165 -1.11 -3.36 -5.00
C VAL A 165 -0.78 -3.03 -6.44
N VAL A 166 -1.78 -3.08 -7.32
CA VAL A 166 -1.68 -2.61 -8.70
C VAL A 166 -2.63 -1.45 -8.93
N ARG A 167 -2.21 -0.51 -9.78
CA ARG A 167 -3.01 0.64 -10.20
C ARG A 167 -2.90 0.84 -11.71
N ASP A 168 -4.00 1.18 -12.35
CA ASP A 168 -4.00 1.61 -13.74
C ASP A 168 -4.00 3.14 -13.86
N VAL A 169 -3.90 3.64 -15.09
CA VAL A 169 -3.91 5.08 -15.41
C VAL A 169 -5.28 5.74 -15.28
N ALA A 170 -6.36 4.95 -15.21
CA ALA A 170 -7.73 5.41 -15.03
C ALA A 170 -8.11 5.56 -13.54
N GLY A 171 -7.20 5.22 -12.63
CA GLY A 171 -7.43 5.23 -11.20
C GLY A 171 -8.05 3.94 -10.66
N GLY A 172 -8.15 2.89 -11.48
CA GLY A 172 -8.46 1.54 -11.02
C GLY A 172 -7.37 1.03 -10.08
N THR A 173 -7.79 0.31 -9.05
CA THR A 173 -6.91 -0.25 -8.02
C THR A 173 -7.32 -1.69 -7.74
N ALA A 174 -6.37 -2.60 -7.61
CA ALA A 174 -6.59 -3.92 -7.06
C ALA A 174 -5.41 -4.35 -6.20
N TRP A 175 -5.58 -5.38 -5.38
CA TRP A 175 -4.53 -5.87 -4.51
C TRP A 175 -4.69 -7.35 -4.18
N THR A 176 -3.60 -7.92 -3.70
CA THR A 176 -3.55 -9.25 -3.09
C THR A 176 -2.81 -9.15 -1.76
N ILE A 177 -3.38 -9.81 -0.74
CA ILE A 177 -2.77 -10.01 0.57
C ILE A 177 -2.49 -11.50 0.68
N ALA A 178 -1.27 -11.87 1.05
CA ALA A 178 -0.92 -13.26 1.25
C ALA A 178 -0.10 -13.44 2.53
N PRO A 179 -0.45 -14.41 3.39
CA PRO A 179 0.38 -14.75 4.54
C PRO A 179 1.73 -15.30 4.06
N ALA A 180 2.76 -15.04 4.84
CA ALA A 180 4.12 -15.48 4.59
C ALA A 180 4.79 -15.92 5.90
N THR A 181 5.72 -16.86 5.79
CA THR A 181 6.49 -17.37 6.93
C THR A 181 7.97 -17.38 6.58
N THR A 182 8.81 -16.95 7.52
CA THR A 182 10.27 -16.99 7.40
C THR A 182 10.83 -17.79 8.58
N ARG A 183 11.63 -18.81 8.27
CA ARG A 183 12.26 -19.71 9.25
C ARG A 183 13.77 -19.58 9.32
#